data_AF-A0A0B1S2Q8-F1
#
_entry.id   AF-A0A0B1S2Q8-F1
#
_cell.length_a   1.000
_cell.length_b   1.000
_cell.length_c   1.000
_cell.angle_alpha   90.00
_cell.angle_beta   90.00
_cell.angle_gamma   90.00
#
_symmetry.space_group_name_H-M   'P 1'
#
loop_
_entity.id
_entity.type
_entity.pdbx_description
1 polymer ?
#
loop_
_entity_poly.entity_id
_entity_poly.type
_entity_poly.pdbx_seq_one_letter_code
_entity_poly.pdbx_strand_id
1 'polypeptide(L)' 'MVEEVTFTFADDTLMEKHVRLNDPNDKGETYYFNIDTDDKLVLKMENNGITCRRWFKREKEAK' A
#
# COMPACT_ATOMS: atom_id res chain seq x y z
N MET A 1 -17.84 3.71 7.91
CA MET A 1 -16.83 4.34 7.04
C MET A 1 -16.93 3.61 5.71
N VAL A 2 -17.15 4.32 4.60
CA VAL A 2 -17.22 3.72 3.26
C VAL A 2 -16.07 4.28 2.46
N GLU A 3 -15.23 3.40 1.91
CA GLU A 3 -14.08 3.75 1.11
C GLU A 3 -14.19 3.06 -0.25
N GLU A 4 -13.78 3.76 -1.30
CA GLU A 4 -13.46 3.15 -2.58
C GLU A 4 -11.98 2.78 -2.56
N VAL A 5 -11.69 1.53 -2.89
CA VAL A 5 -10.33 0.99 -2.97
C VAL A 5 -10.06 0.55 -4.40
N THR A 6 -8.98 1.08 -4.98
CA THR A 6 -8.56 0.76 -6.36
C THR A 6 -7.15 0.20 -6.36
N PHE A 7 -6.90 -0.75 -7.25
CA PHE A 7 -5.62 -1.43 -7.40
C PHE A 7 -5.05 -1.19 -8.80
N THR A 8 -3.76 -0.89 -8.89
CA THR A 8 -3.04 -0.77 -10.16
C THR A 8 -1.70 -1.46 -10.03
N PHE A 9 -1.35 -2.30 -10.99
CA PHE A 9 -0.06 -2.97 -11.04
C PHE A 9 0.73 -2.51 -12.26
N ALA A 10 1.90 -1.92 -12.02
CA ALA A 10 2.82 -1.44 -13.04
C ALA A 10 4.25 -1.43 -12.49
N ASP A 11 5.25 -1.65 -13.34
CA ASP A 11 6.68 -1.56 -12.98
C ASP A 11 7.04 -2.34 -11.69
N ASP A 12 6.55 -3.59 -11.60
CA ASP A 12 6.71 -4.48 -10.43
C ASP A 12 6.25 -3.90 -9.09
N THR A 13 5.37 -2.89 -9.14
CA THR A 13 4.78 -2.22 -7.99
C THR A 13 3.27 -2.35 -8.03
N LEU A 14 2.69 -2.90 -6.96
CA LEU A 14 1.25 -2.83 -6.74
C LEU A 14 0.93 -1.55 -5.97
N MET A 15 0.10 -0.69 -6.55
CA MET A 15 -0.46 0.49 -5.91
C MET A 15 -1.90 0.18 -5.47
N GLU A 16 -2.20 0.46 -4.21
CA GLU A 16 -3.54 0.42 -3.62
C GLU A 16 -3.90 1.83 -3.16
N LYS A 17 -5.03 2.37 -3.64
CA LYS A 17 -5.47 3.72 -3.31
C LYS A 17 -6.83 3.68 -2.62
N HIS A 18 -6.90 4.33 -1.46
CA HIS A 18 -8.10 4.48 -0.65
C HIS A 18 -8.65 5.91 -0.79
N VAL A 19 -9.94 6.04 -1.06
CA VAL A 19 -10.66 7.33 -1.06
C VAL A 19 -11.93 7.20 -0.23
N ARG A 20 -12.09 8.05 0.79
CA ARG A 20 -13.28 8.09 1.63
C ARG A 20 -14.42 8.79 0.91
N LEU A 21 -15.51 8.06 0.65
CA LEU A 21 -16.63 8.58 -0.13
C LEU A 21 -17.44 9.66 0.61
N ASN A 22 -17.34 9.72 1.94
CA ASN A 22 -18.12 10.64 2.77
C ASN A 22 -17.37 11.94 3.12
N ASP A 23 -16.11 12.07 2.71
CA ASP A 23 -15.29 13.27 2.97
C ASP A 23 -14.79 13.84 1.64
N PRO A 24 -15.40 14.92 1.12
CA PRO A 24 -14.99 15.52 -0.15
C PRO A 24 -13.60 16.17 -0.09
N ASN A 25 -13.01 16.36 1.09
CA ASN A 25 -11.65 16.88 1.26
C ASN A 25 -10.61 15.76 1.41
N ASP A 26 -11.03 14.49 1.42
CA ASP A 26 -10.10 13.38 1.49
C ASP A 26 -9.28 13.29 0.21
N LYS A 27 -7.98 13.56 0.33
CA LYS A 27 -7.03 13.42 -0.78
C LYS A 27 -6.70 11.96 -1.08
N GLY A 28 -7.17 11.06 -0.24
CA GLY A 28 -6.93 9.64 -0.29
C GLY A 28 -5.58 9.27 0.30
N GLU A 29 -5.46 8.00 0.65
CA GLU A 29 -4.24 7.37 1.12
C GLU A 29 -3.74 6.39 0.06
N THR A 30 -2.43 6.37 -0.20
CA THR A 30 -1.85 5.51 -1.24
C THR A 30 -0.82 4.58 -0.64
N TYR A 31 -1.00 3.28 -0.89
CA TYR A 31 -0.11 2.20 -0.50
C TYR A 31 0.64 1.70 -1.74
N TYR A 32 1.93 1.47 -1.58
CA TYR A 32 2.80 0.89 -2.60
C TYR A 32 3.42 -0.37 -2.06
N PHE A 33 3.33 -1.45 -2.84
CA PHE A 33 3.88 -2.75 -2.52
C PHE A 33 4.91 -3.13 -3.57
N ASN A 34 6.11 -3.48 -3.11
CA ASN A 34 7.17 -4.00 -3.97
C ASN A 34 7.99 -5.05 -3.21
N ILE A 35 8.67 -5.93 -3.94
CA ILE A 35 9.69 -6.81 -3.35
C ILE A 35 11.02 -6.06 -3.35
N ASP A 36 11.72 -6.04 -2.21
CA ASP A 36 13.07 -5.47 -2.13
C ASP A 36 14.15 -6.46 -2.55
N THR A 37 15.41 -6.02 -2.53
CA THR A 37 16.56 -6.84 -2.91
C THR A 37 16.80 -8.03 -1.99
N ASP A 38 16.16 -8.07 -0.81
CA ASP A 38 16.30 -9.13 0.19
C ASP A 38 15.09 -10.09 0.19
N ASP A 39 14.27 -10.10 -0.87
CA ASP A 39 13.02 -10.87 -0.99
C ASP A 39 12.00 -10.57 0.13
N LYS A 40 12.00 -9.34 0.65
CA LYS A 40 10.97 -8.87 1.59
C LYS A 40 9.92 -8.07 0.83
N LEU A 41 8.67 -8.25 1.21
CA LEU A 41 7.60 -7.37 0.75
C LEU A 41 7.69 -6.06 1.53
N VAL A 42 7.82 -4.94 0.82
CA VAL A 42 7.82 -3.59 1.39
C VAL A 42 6.48 -2.95 1.09
N LEU A 43 5.80 -2.50 2.14
CA LEU A 43 4.65 -1.60 2.05
C LEU A 43 5.13 -0.18 2.39
N LYS A 44 4.94 0.76 1.46
CA LYS A 44 5.06 2.19 1.70
C LYS A 44 3.65 2.79 1.73
N MET A 45 3.28 3.41 2.85
CA MET A 45 2.02 4.13 3.01
C MET A 45 2.31 5.63 2.93
N GLU A 46 1.58 6.35 2.09
CA GLU A 46 1.72 7.80 1.91
C GLU A 46 0.38 8.51 2.08
N ASN A 47 0.37 9.53 2.95
CA ASN A 47 -0.79 10.36 3.22
C ASN A 47 -0.35 11.78 3.60
N ASN A 48 -0.81 12.79 2.86
CA ASN A 48 -0.52 14.21 3.14
C ASN A 48 0.97 14.53 3.39
N GLY A 49 1.88 13.92 2.62
CA GLY A 49 3.33 14.11 2.75
C GLY A 49 3.99 13.34 3.90
N ILE A 50 3.22 12.64 4.73
CA ILE A 50 3.74 11.70 5.72
C ILE A 50 3.91 10.33 5.05
N THR A 51 5.05 9.69 5.30
CA THR A 51 5.35 8.34 4.79
C THR A 51 5.66 7.40 5.94
N CYS A 52 5.03 6.22 5.91
CA CYS A 52 5.36 5.09 6.78
C CYS A 52 5.79 3.89 5.93
N ARG A 53 6.70 3.06 6.44
CA ARG A 53 7.14 1.83 5.76
C ARG A 53 7.03 0.63 6.68
N ARG A 54 6.61 -0.50 6.11
CA ARG A 54 6.53 -1.80 6.79
C ARG A 54 7.17 -2.86 5.92
N TRP A 55 8.03 -3.68 6.50
CA TRP A 55 8.68 -4.81 5.84
C TRP A 55 8.07 -6.11 6.34
N PHE A 56 7.67 -6.97 5.41
CA PHE A 56 7.14 -8.29 5.69
C PHE A 56 8.13 -9.35 5.21
N LYS A 57 8.42 -10.31 6.08
CA LYS A 57 9.13 -11.53 5.71
C LYS A 57 8.11 -12.51 5.13
N ARG A 58 8.46 -13.18 4.03
CA ARG A 58 7.68 -14.31 3.52
C ARG A 58 7.65 -15.40 4.60
N GLU A 59 6.45 -15.85 4.94
CA GLU A 59 6.31 -17.04 5.78
C GLU A 59 6.85 -18.25 5.00
N LYS A 60 7.77 -19.00 5.61
CA LYS A 60 8.17 -20.30 5.10
C LYS A 60 7.12 -21.28 5.57
N GLU A 61 6.56 -22.09 4.66
CA GLU A 61 5.50 -23.06 4.95
C GLU A 61 5.65 -23.67 6.35
N ALA A 62 4.59 -23.58 7.15
CA ALA A 62 4.51 -24.28 8.42
C ALA A 62 4.64 -25.79 8.12
N LYS A 63 5.69 -26.42 8.65
CA LYS A 63 5.85 -27.87 8.61
C LYS A 63 4.74 -28.56 9.40
#